data_AF-A0A2I0NUE6-F1
#
_entry.id   AF-A0A2I0NUE6-F1
#
_cell.length_a   1.000
_cell.length_b   1.000
_cell.length_c   1.000
_cell.angle_alpha   90.00
_cell.angle_beta   90.00
_cell.angle_gamma   90.00
#
_symmetry.space_group_name_H-M   'P 1'
#
loop_
_entity.id
_entity.type
_entity.pdbx_description
1 polymer ?
#
loop_
_entity_poly.entity_id
_entity_poly.type
_entity_poly.pdbx_seq_one_letter_code
_entity_poly.pdbx_strand_id
1 'polypeptide(L)'
;MITIHLDGERLEIAEGSTLASILTGHEKGCCVAIIRPAIKEQAKTSSLAITTTAGVVTIEVLGQAAAFLEAPGIIEQLRLHWTDRYATAFGPFPTDIRPERKPHLYDRGDVILGCG
;
A
#
# COMPACT_ATOMS: atom_id res chain seq x y z
N MET A 1 -17.27 15.19 -14.76
CA MET A 1 -16.05 15.87 -15.28
C MET A 1 -14.88 14.94 -15.03
N ILE A 2 -14.04 14.69 -16.04
CA ILE A 2 -12.85 13.83 -15.95
C ILE A 2 -11.63 14.70 -16.22
N THR A 3 -10.56 14.50 -15.45
CA THR A 3 -9.27 15.13 -15.71
C THR A 3 -8.37 14.14 -16.45
N ILE A 4 -7.79 14.57 -17.56
CA ILE A 4 -6.77 13.82 -18.30
C ILE A 4 -5.52 14.70 -18.50
N HIS A 5 -4.44 14.09 -18.98
CA HIS A 5 -3.28 14.82 -19.49
C HIS A 5 -3.13 14.48 -20.98
N LEU A 6 -3.19 15.48 -21.85
CA LEU A 6 -2.92 15.35 -23.28
C LEU A 6 -1.53 15.92 -23.54
N ASP A 7 -0.60 15.08 -23.99
CA ASP A 7 0.80 15.49 -24.24
C ASP A 7 1.46 16.22 -23.04
N GLY A 8 1.03 15.87 -21.82
CA GLY A 8 1.50 16.45 -20.56
C GLY A 8 0.65 17.63 -20.05
N GLU A 9 -0.23 18.21 -20.86
CA GLU A 9 -1.10 19.31 -20.46
C GLU A 9 -2.39 18.80 -19.81
N ARG A 10 -2.70 19.31 -18.62
CA ARG A 10 -3.91 18.95 -17.88
C ARG A 10 -5.15 19.52 -18.56
N LEU A 11 -6.12 18.66 -18.86
CA LEU A 11 -7.40 19.03 -19.46
C LEU A 11 -8.57 18.51 -18.63
N GLU A 12 -9.59 19.33 -18.45
CA GLU A 12 -10.87 18.93 -17.86
C GLU A 12 -11.91 18.74 -18.96
N ILE A 13 -12.51 17.56 -19.01
CA ILE A 13 -13.46 17.17 -20.06
C ILE A 13 -14.78 16.68 -19.45
N ALA A 14 -15.86 16.82 -20.20
CA ALA A 14 -17.15 16.27 -19.81
C ALA A 14 -17.09 14.73 -19.81
N GLU A 15 -17.91 14.13 -18.95
CA GLU A 15 -18.07 12.67 -18.94
C GLU A 15 -18.74 12.22 -20.24
N GLY A 16 -18.25 11.14 -20.85
CA GLY A 16 -18.69 10.70 -22.19
C GLY A 16 -18.00 11.41 -23.37
N SER A 17 -17.04 12.32 -23.13
CA SER A 17 -16.21 12.90 -24.20
C SER A 17 -15.42 11.82 -24.94
N THR A 18 -15.18 12.04 -26.24
CA THR A 18 -14.44 11.11 -27.10
C THR A 18 -13.02 11.62 -27.37
N LEU A 19 -12.12 10.74 -27.82
CA LEU A 19 -10.78 11.16 -28.26
C LEU A 19 -10.86 12.21 -29.40
N ALA A 20 -11.84 12.06 -30.30
CA ALA A 20 -12.05 13.00 -31.40
C ALA A 20 -12.43 14.42 -30.94
N SER A 21 -13.12 14.55 -29.80
CA SER A 21 -13.43 15.86 -29.23
C SER A 21 -12.22 16.55 -28.56
N ILE A 22 -11.11 15.83 -28.38
CA ILE A 22 -9.94 16.28 -27.62
C ILE A 22 -8.75 16.52 -28.56
N LEU A 23 -8.59 15.69 -29.59
CA LEU A 23 -7.48 15.72 -30.55
C LEU A 23 -7.77 16.67 -31.73
N THR A 24 -7.99 17.96 -31.44
CA THR A 24 -8.39 18.95 -32.47
C THR A 24 -7.23 19.46 -33.32
N GLY A 25 -5.99 19.37 -32.83
CA GLY A 25 -4.77 19.82 -33.51
C GLY A 25 -3.91 18.72 -34.11
N HIS A 26 -4.32 17.45 -33.98
CA HIS A 26 -3.51 16.29 -34.37
C HIS A 26 -3.92 15.76 -35.75
N GLU A 27 -2.98 15.15 -36.47
CA GLU A 27 -3.27 14.52 -37.76
C GLU A 27 -4.29 13.37 -37.59
N LYS A 28 -5.24 13.26 -38.53
CA LYS A 28 -6.30 12.24 -38.48
C LYS A 28 -5.79 10.78 -38.49
N GLY A 29 -4.52 10.56 -38.84
CA GLY A 29 -3.86 9.25 -38.82
C GLY A 29 -2.95 9.00 -37.61
N CYS A 30 -2.91 9.91 -36.62
CA CYS A 30 -2.02 9.75 -35.49
C CYS A 30 -2.40 8.54 -34.62
N CYS A 31 -1.38 7.87 -34.07
CA CYS A 31 -1.58 6.81 -33.08
C CYS A 31 -1.67 7.41 -31.69
N VAL A 32 -2.63 6.96 -30.89
CA VAL A 32 -2.86 7.45 -29.52
C VAL A 32 -2.57 6.32 -28.55
N ALA A 33 -1.70 6.58 -27.57
CA ALA A 33 -1.47 5.69 -26.45
C ALA A 33 -2.26 6.18 -25.22
N ILE A 34 -3.02 5.30 -24.57
CA ILE A 34 -3.75 5.62 -23.35
C ILE A 34 -3.00 5.00 -22.17
N ILE A 35 -2.41 5.86 -21.34
CA ILE A 35 -1.78 5.44 -20.09
C ILE A 35 -2.79 5.68 -18.97
N ARG A 36 -3.39 4.60 -18.47
CA ARG A 36 -4.14 4.68 -17.22
C ARG A 36 -3.14 4.82 -16.07
N PRO A 37 -3.41 5.67 -15.07
CA PRO A 37 -2.63 5.67 -13.84
C PRO A 37 -2.55 4.23 -13.33
N ALA A 38 -1.38 3.82 -12.83
CA ALA A 38 -1.22 2.49 -12.26
C ALA A 38 -2.29 2.30 -11.18
N ILE A 39 -3.33 1.53 -11.52
CA ILE A 39 -4.25 1.02 -10.51
C ILE A 39 -3.40 0.05 -9.72
N LYS A 40 -3.07 0.41 -8.47
CA LYS A 40 -2.52 -0.55 -7.52
C LYS A 40 -3.61 -1.58 -7.27
N GLU A 41 -3.60 -2.64 -8.06
CA GLU A 41 -4.43 -3.81 -7.82
C GLU A 41 -3.79 -4.57 -6.65
N GLN A 42 -4.15 -4.18 -5.44
CA GLN A 42 -3.81 -4.94 -4.24
C GLN A 42 -4.88 -6.03 -4.09
N ALA A 43 -4.56 -7.24 -4.57
CA ALA A 43 -5.25 -8.41 -4.07
C ALA A 43 -5.01 -8.50 -2.56
N LYS A 44 -6.05 -8.82 -1.77
CA LYS A 44 -5.90 -9.06 -0.33
C LYS A 44 -4.94 -10.24 -0.16
N THR A 45 -3.69 -9.94 0.20
CA THR A 45 -2.64 -10.92 0.47
C THR A 45 -2.29 -10.85 1.96
N SER A 46 -1.62 -11.87 2.48
CA SER A 46 -1.09 -11.90 3.84
C SER A 46 0.14 -10.99 4.01
N SER A 47 0.07 -9.77 3.47
CA SER A 47 1.15 -8.79 3.51
C SER A 47 0.68 -7.45 4.06
N LEU A 48 1.56 -6.79 4.81
CA LEU A 48 1.36 -5.47 5.38
C LEU A 48 2.41 -4.52 4.80
N ALA A 49 1.96 -3.48 4.09
CA ALA A 49 2.83 -2.44 3.57
C ALA A 49 2.82 -1.21 4.49
N ILE A 50 3.99 -0.87 5.04
CA ILE A 50 4.24 0.35 5.82
C ILE A 50 4.84 1.38 4.87
N THR A 51 4.09 2.45 4.63
CA THR A 51 4.57 3.58 3.81
C THR A 51 5.24 4.62 4.70
N THR A 52 6.47 4.99 4.35
CA THR A 52 7.26 6.02 5.03
C THR A 52 7.69 7.10 4.05
N THR A 53 8.24 8.21 4.54
CA THR A 53 8.83 9.26 3.68
C THR A 53 10.08 8.80 2.91
N ALA A 54 10.76 7.75 3.38
CA ALA A 54 11.96 7.21 2.76
C ALA A 54 11.69 6.03 1.81
N GLY A 55 10.45 5.53 1.75
CA GLY A 55 10.08 4.38 0.94
C GLY A 55 9.01 3.51 1.59
N VAL A 56 8.81 2.32 1.02
CA VAL A 56 7.82 1.35 1.50
C VAL A 56 8.53 0.12 2.05
N VAL A 57 8.12 -0.31 3.23
CA VAL A 57 8.52 -1.60 3.82
C VAL A 57 7.34 -2.54 3.73
N THR A 58 7.54 -3.72 3.15
CA THR A 58 6.49 -4.76 3.06
C THR A 58 6.86 -5.90 3.99
N ILE A 59 5.90 -6.27 4.83
CA ILE A 59 5.99 -7.41 5.75
C ILE A 59 5.10 -8.50 5.17
N GLU A 60 5.68 -9.66 4.88
CA GLU A 60 4.93 -10.84 4.48
C GLU A 60 4.75 -11.74 5.70
N VAL A 61 3.50 -12.07 6.02
CA VAL A 61 3.17 -12.94 7.15
C VAL A 61 2.69 -14.28 6.61
N LEU A 62 3.35 -15.35 7.05
CA LEU A 62 3.04 -16.71 6.61
C LEU A 62 2.17 -17.43 7.64
N GLY A 63 1.20 -18.20 7.16
CA GLY A 63 0.39 -19.11 7.97
C GLY A 63 -0.63 -18.43 8.89
N GLN A 64 -1.02 -19.10 9.97
CA GLN A 64 -2.06 -18.64 10.90
C GLN A 64 -1.75 -17.30 11.57
N ALA A 65 -0.48 -16.91 11.64
CA ALA A 65 -0.06 -15.61 12.16
C ALA A 65 -0.57 -14.44 11.31
N ALA A 66 -0.99 -14.64 10.06
CA ALA A 66 -1.56 -13.57 9.23
C ALA A 66 -2.98 -13.17 9.66
N ALA A 67 -3.68 -14.00 10.44
CA ALA A 67 -5.09 -13.77 10.77
C ALA A 67 -5.34 -12.47 11.54
N PHE A 68 -4.37 -11.98 12.34
CA PHE A 68 -4.55 -10.71 13.05
C PHE A 68 -4.54 -9.51 12.09
N LEU A 69 -3.83 -9.58 10.96
CA LEU A 69 -3.85 -8.53 9.93
C LEU A 69 -5.20 -8.44 9.22
N GLU A 70 -6.01 -9.51 9.29
CA GLU A 70 -7.36 -9.51 8.75
C GLU A 70 -8.41 -8.96 9.72
N ALA A 71 -8.04 -8.70 10.98
CA ALA A 71 -8.95 -8.16 11.97
C ALA A 71 -9.44 -6.77 11.56
N PRO A 72 -10.77 -6.50 11.61
CA PRO A 72 -11.30 -5.19 11.26
C PRO A 72 -10.71 -4.10 12.14
N GLY A 73 -10.21 -3.02 11.53
CA GLY A 73 -9.70 -1.87 12.27
C GLY A 73 -8.28 -2.04 12.82
N ILE A 74 -7.58 -3.14 12.51
CA ILE A 74 -6.25 -3.41 13.07
C ILE A 74 -5.23 -2.35 12.66
N ILE A 75 -5.26 -1.91 11.40
CA ILE A 75 -4.31 -0.93 10.86
C ILE A 75 -4.45 0.41 11.58
N GLU A 76 -5.69 0.81 11.89
CA GLU A 76 -6.01 2.03 12.61
C GLU A 76 -5.58 2.00 14.09
N GLN A 77 -5.44 0.79 14.65
CA GLN A 77 -4.95 0.55 16.01
C GLN A 77 -3.42 0.46 16.09
N LEU A 78 -2.76 0.00 15.03
CA LEU A 78 -1.30 -0.12 14.94
C LEU A 78 -0.61 1.25 14.83
N ARG A 79 -0.56 1.97 15.96
CA ARG A 79 0.17 3.24 16.09
C ARG A 79 1.61 2.98 16.52
N LEU A 80 2.50 3.90 16.16
CA LEU A 80 3.86 3.92 16.68
C LEU A 80 3.81 4.01 18.20
N HIS A 81 4.23 2.94 18.89
CA HIS A 81 4.19 2.86 20.35
C HIS A 81 5.56 3.12 20.97
N TRP A 82 6.61 2.56 20.37
CA TRP A 82 7.99 2.73 20.82
C TRP A 82 8.96 2.69 19.64
N THR A 83 10.06 3.41 19.76
CA THR A 83 11.12 3.43 18.76
C THR A 83 12.46 3.71 19.43
N ASP A 84 13.51 3.06 18.95
CA ASP A 84 14.89 3.38 19.25
C ASP A 84 15.74 3.37 17.98
N ARG A 85 17.07 3.33 18.15
CA ARG A 85 18.02 3.32 17.03
C ARG A 85 17.92 2.05 16.16
N TYR A 86 17.42 0.95 16.70
CA TYR A 86 17.50 -0.38 16.09
C TYR A 86 16.13 -0.97 15.72
N ALA A 87 15.07 -0.57 16.42
CA ALA A 87 13.75 -1.16 16.28
C ALA A 87 12.62 -0.16 16.53
N THR A 88 11.46 -0.52 16.02
CA THR A 88 10.22 0.23 16.14
C THR A 88 9.08 -0.74 16.40
N ALA A 89 8.23 -0.45 17.39
CA ALA A 89 7.09 -1.26 17.77
C ALA A 89 5.78 -0.51 17.48
N PHE A 90 4.83 -1.22 16.87
CA PHE A 90 3.48 -0.73 16.57
C PHE A 90 2.44 -1.50 17.40
N GLY A 91 1.45 -0.79 17.95
CA GLY A 91 0.42 -1.37 18.80
C GLY A 91 -0.16 -0.36 19.79
N PRO A 92 -0.87 -0.81 20.84
CA PRO A 92 -1.24 -2.20 21.12
C PRO A 92 -2.33 -2.72 20.19
N PHE A 93 -2.49 -4.05 20.09
CA PHE A 93 -3.61 -4.68 19.41
C PHE A 93 -4.09 -5.92 20.19
N PRO A 94 -5.40 -6.24 20.16
CA PRO A 94 -5.92 -7.43 20.82
C PRO A 94 -5.47 -8.69 20.07
N THR A 95 -4.97 -9.68 20.81
CA THR A 95 -4.56 -10.96 20.24
C THR A 95 -4.63 -12.10 21.24
N ASP A 96 -4.99 -13.28 20.75
CA ASP A 96 -4.93 -14.54 21.51
C ASP A 96 -3.55 -15.22 21.39
N ILE A 97 -2.61 -14.60 20.65
CA ILE A 97 -1.25 -15.09 20.49
C ILE A 97 -0.56 -15.13 21.86
N ARG A 98 -0.03 -16.30 22.20
CA ARG A 98 0.73 -16.51 23.42
C ARG A 98 2.23 -16.46 23.10
N PRO A 99 3.01 -15.61 23.79
CA PRO A 99 4.45 -15.55 23.59
C PRO A 99 5.09 -16.91 23.87
N GLU A 100 6.03 -17.30 23.00
CA GLU A 100 6.85 -18.47 23.28
C GLU A 100 7.79 -18.16 24.45
N ARG A 101 7.94 -19.10 25.38
CA ARG A 101 8.83 -18.94 26.56
C ARG A 101 10.29 -19.25 26.26
N LYS A 102 10.57 -19.79 25.07
CA LYS A 102 11.90 -20.17 24.63
C LYS A 102 12.57 -18.98 23.94
N PRO A 103 13.81 -18.64 24.31
CA PRO A 103 14.57 -17.63 23.59
C PRO A 103 14.81 -18.04 22.15
N HIS A 104 14.71 -17.08 21.24
CA HIS A 104 15.06 -17.23 19.83
C HIS A 104 16.07 -16.16 19.42
N LEU A 105 16.94 -16.52 18.50
CA LEU A 105 17.83 -15.56 17.83
C LEU A 105 17.10 -15.06 16.58
N TYR A 106 17.06 -13.75 16.41
CA TYR A 106 16.43 -13.12 15.25
C TYR A 106 17.49 -12.51 14.34
N ASP A 107 17.27 -12.63 13.05
CA ASP A 107 18.10 -12.02 12.03
C ASP A 107 17.63 -10.59 11.71
N ARG A 108 18.52 -9.83 11.07
CA ARG A 108 18.18 -8.48 10.62
C ARG A 108 17.05 -8.54 9.59
N GLY A 109 15.96 -7.85 9.89
CA GLY A 109 14.78 -7.80 9.02
C GLY A 109 13.65 -8.71 9.50
N ASP A 110 13.90 -9.56 10.51
CA ASP A 110 12.84 -10.34 11.14
C ASP A 110 11.81 -9.42 11.80
N VAL A 111 10.55 -9.79 11.61
CA VAL A 111 9.41 -9.14 12.25
C VAL A 111 8.88 -10.06 13.33
N ILE A 112 8.77 -9.52 14.53
CA ILE A 112 8.32 -10.27 15.70
C ILE A 112 7.04 -9.66 16.26
N LEU A 113 6.18 -10.52 16.79
CA LEU A 113 5.06 -10.11 17.63
C LEU A 113 5.50 -10.27 19.08
N GLY A 114 5.64 -9.14 19.77
CA GLY A 114 6.05 -9.09 21.17
C GLY A 114 4.92 -8.59 22.06
N CYS A 115 4.92 -9.02 23.32
CA CYS A 115 4.16 -8.38 24.39
C CYS A 115 5.06 -7.35 25.09
N GLY A 116 4.61 -6.10 25.15
CA GLY A 116 5.22 -5.02 25.95
C GLY A 116 4.50 -4.84 27.27
#